data_AF-A0A7J3XBY1-F1
#
_entry.id   AF-A0A7J3XBY1-F1
#
_cell.length_a   1.000
_cell.length_b   1.000
_cell.length_c   1.000
_cell.angle_alpha   90.00
_cell.angle_beta   90.00
_cell.angle_gamma   90.00
#
_symmetry.space_group_name_H-M   'P 1'
#
loop_
_entity.id
_entity.type
_entity.pdbx_description
1 polymer ?
#
loop_
_entity_poly.entity_id
_entity_poly.type
_entity_poly.pdbx_seq_one_letter_code
_entity_poly.pdbx_strand_id
1 'polypeptide(L)'
;ELSEKLVELGVDEVYVSLDALDVELYSKIRRGGELSKITKGLEKLLKLKSSSELLRPEVKAIFTVTRLNVDEVGKVLTYARSLGVSEVFYSYYIDYPGAPPGLDCLGVPECRERFRERLVEVSMKQLELGPRVAKPNIAPTSFRRCPFASNRALFVRVDGKVSPCIYYSRNWRTRVMGVERRIREVVIGDITKEPLRDIWSRYAEIYFRLYFTFIPSCLDCNLVDYCALTMSNEGDCWGYTPTCAHCPYLYMLSYCPL
;
A
#
# COMPACT_ATOMS: atom_id res chain seq x y z
N GLU A 1 -18.32 -13.26 16.80
CA GLU A 1 -17.11 -13.03 17.60
C GLU A 1 -16.27 -11.85 17.11
N LEU A 2 -15.47 -11.96 16.04
CA LEU A 2 -14.57 -10.85 15.66
C LEU A 2 -15.32 -9.55 15.32
N SER A 3 -16.39 -9.60 14.52
CA SER A 3 -17.17 -8.39 14.18
C SER A 3 -17.78 -7.70 15.41
N GLU A 4 -18.20 -8.46 16.43
CA GLU A 4 -18.73 -7.90 17.69
C GLU A 4 -17.60 -7.26 18.49
N LYS A 5 -16.45 -7.95 18.61
CA LYS A 5 -15.26 -7.43 19.31
C LYS A 5 -14.74 -6.13 18.68
N LEU A 6 -14.73 -6.02 17.34
CA LEU A 6 -14.31 -4.80 16.65
C LEU A 6 -15.20 -3.60 17.00
N VAL A 7 -16.50 -3.83 17.12
CA VAL A 7 -17.46 -2.80 17.54
C VAL A 7 -17.29 -2.45 19.01
N GLU A 8 -17.20 -3.46 19.88
CA GLU A 8 -17.03 -3.29 21.34
C GLU A 8 -15.76 -2.51 21.69
N LEU A 9 -14.66 -2.80 20.99
CA LEU A 9 -13.38 -2.09 21.17
C LEU A 9 -13.41 -0.65 20.63
N GLY A 10 -14.50 -0.23 19.97
CA GLY A 10 -14.61 1.11 19.40
C GLY A 10 -13.63 1.36 18.26
N VAL A 11 -13.30 0.33 17.46
CA VAL A 11 -12.37 0.46 16.33
C VAL A 11 -12.87 1.53 15.36
N ASP A 12 -12.00 2.46 14.98
CA ASP A 12 -12.35 3.54 14.07
C ASP A 12 -12.48 3.06 12.62
N GLU A 13 -11.49 2.30 12.15
CA GLU A 13 -11.39 1.86 10.76
C GLU A 13 -10.91 0.41 10.65
N VAL A 14 -11.45 -0.31 9.68
CA VAL A 14 -11.07 -1.68 9.34
C VAL A 14 -10.73 -1.74 7.86
N TYR A 15 -9.47 -2.07 7.55
CA TYR A 15 -9.00 -2.29 6.20
C TYR A 15 -9.02 -3.78 5.87
N VAL A 16 -9.80 -4.17 4.86
CA VAL A 16 -9.88 -5.55 4.37
C VAL A 16 -9.18 -5.70 3.03
N SER A 17 -8.43 -6.79 2.87
CA SER A 17 -7.82 -7.14 1.60
C SER A 17 -8.80 -7.93 0.74
N LEU A 18 -9.24 -7.36 -0.39
CA LEU A 18 -10.15 -8.03 -1.31
C LEU A 18 -9.41 -8.75 -2.44
N ASP A 19 -8.51 -8.09 -3.16
CA ASP A 19 -7.59 -8.62 -4.19
C ASP A 19 -8.15 -9.50 -5.34
N ALA A 20 -9.32 -10.11 -5.23
CA ALA A 20 -10.04 -10.80 -6.29
C ALA A 20 -11.50 -11.01 -5.89
N LEU A 21 -12.38 -11.19 -6.87
CA LEU A 21 -13.80 -11.50 -6.70
C LEU A 21 -14.10 -12.97 -7.03
N ASP A 22 -13.33 -13.57 -7.94
CA ASP A 22 -13.36 -15.02 -8.17
C ASP A 22 -12.65 -15.79 -7.05
N VAL A 23 -13.24 -16.89 -6.58
CA VAL A 23 -12.73 -17.68 -5.44
C VAL A 23 -11.42 -18.40 -5.79
N GLU A 24 -11.27 -18.90 -7.01
CA GLU A 24 -10.05 -19.59 -7.42
C GLU A 24 -8.90 -18.59 -7.58
N LEU A 25 -9.17 -17.44 -8.20
CA LEU A 25 -8.22 -16.35 -8.35
C LEU A 25 -7.81 -15.77 -7.00
N TYR A 26 -8.78 -15.55 -6.10
CA TYR A 26 -8.52 -15.13 -4.73
C TYR A 26 -7.56 -16.09 -4.04
N SER A 27 -7.81 -17.40 -4.11
CA SER A 27 -6.97 -18.41 -3.47
C SER A 27 -5.56 -18.49 -4.07
N LYS A 28 -5.42 -18.21 -5.38
CA LYS A 28 -4.12 -18.12 -6.06
C LYS A 28 -3.30 -16.92 -5.58
N ILE A 29 -3.93 -15.77 -5.36
CA ILE A 29 -3.26 -14.53 -4.93
C ILE A 29 -3.04 -14.54 -3.41
N ARG A 30 -4.09 -14.82 -2.63
CA ARG A 30 -4.11 -14.84 -1.16
C ARG A 30 -4.05 -16.28 -0.66
N ARG A 31 -2.85 -16.87 -0.69
CA ARG A 31 -2.61 -18.23 -0.18
C ARG A 31 -3.05 -18.35 1.29
N GLY A 32 -3.96 -19.29 1.55
CA GLY A 32 -4.55 -19.52 2.87
C GLY A 32 -5.68 -18.56 3.27
N GLY A 33 -6.05 -17.63 2.38
CA GLY A 33 -7.22 -16.78 2.55
C GLY A 33 -8.47 -17.40 1.91
N GLU A 34 -9.64 -17.03 2.43
CA GLU A 34 -10.93 -17.47 1.91
C GLU A 34 -11.86 -16.27 1.71
N LEU A 35 -12.15 -15.93 0.46
CA LEU A 35 -13.02 -14.81 0.11
C LEU A 35 -14.39 -14.91 0.81
N SER A 36 -14.98 -16.11 0.85
CA SER A 36 -16.26 -16.36 1.48
C SER A 36 -16.29 -16.04 2.98
N LYS A 37 -15.19 -16.24 3.71
CA LYS A 37 -15.07 -15.87 5.12
C LYS A 37 -15.05 -14.35 5.29
N ILE A 38 -14.36 -13.64 4.40
CA ILE A 38 -14.33 -12.17 4.39
C ILE A 38 -15.73 -11.63 4.10
N THR A 39 -16.41 -12.12 3.06
CA THR A 39 -17.78 -11.73 2.71
C THR A 39 -18.72 -11.87 3.90
N LYS A 40 -18.76 -13.06 4.51
CA LYS A 40 -19.62 -13.34 5.68
C LYS A 40 -19.27 -12.46 6.88
N GLY A 41 -17.99 -12.19 7.11
CA GLY A 41 -17.53 -11.32 8.19
C GLY A 41 -17.98 -9.87 8.02
N LEU A 42 -17.92 -9.36 6.79
CA LEU A 42 -18.36 -8.01 6.42
C LEU A 42 -19.88 -7.88 6.43
N GLU A 43 -20.62 -8.86 5.91
CA GLU A 43 -22.09 -8.90 6.00
C GLU A 43 -22.56 -8.90 7.46
N LYS A 44 -21.91 -9.69 8.32
CA LYS A 44 -22.20 -9.70 9.75
C LYS A 44 -21.92 -8.34 10.39
N LEU A 45 -20.77 -7.73 10.08
CA LEU A 45 -20.40 -6.41 10.61
C LEU A 45 -21.38 -5.33 10.14
N LEU A 46 -21.76 -5.33 8.87
CA LEU A 46 -22.76 -4.42 8.31
C LEU A 46 -24.11 -4.57 9.03
N LYS A 47 -24.58 -5.81 9.23
CA LYS A 47 -25.84 -6.07 9.95
C LYS A 47 -25.79 -5.55 11.40
N LEU A 48 -24.70 -5.81 12.11
CA LEU A 48 -24.49 -5.32 13.48
C LEU A 48 -24.56 -3.79 13.51
N LYS A 49 -23.80 -3.13 12.63
CA LYS A 49 -23.78 -1.67 12.52
C LYS A 49 -25.17 -1.09 12.22
N SER A 50 -25.90 -1.66 11.26
CA SER A 50 -27.25 -1.19 10.93
C SER A 50 -28.26 -1.40 12.05
N SER A 51 -28.20 -2.52 12.77
CA SER A 51 -29.14 -2.81 13.87
C SER A 51 -28.95 -1.94 15.11
N SER A 52 -27.76 -1.38 15.28
CA SER A 52 -27.37 -0.57 16.44
C SER A 52 -27.07 0.89 16.07
N GLU A 53 -27.42 1.30 14.84
CA GLU A 53 -27.18 2.65 14.28
C GLU A 53 -25.72 3.14 14.42
N LEU A 54 -24.77 2.21 14.30
CA LEU A 54 -23.36 2.49 14.49
C LEU A 54 -22.69 2.94 13.19
N LEU A 55 -21.96 4.05 13.27
CA LEU A 55 -21.14 4.53 12.16
C LEU A 55 -19.78 3.82 12.09
N ARG A 56 -19.26 3.32 13.22
CA ARG A 56 -17.94 2.70 13.34
C ARG A 56 -17.99 1.19 13.58
N PRO A 57 -16.96 0.43 13.18
CA PRO A 57 -15.80 0.87 12.38
C PRO A 57 -16.17 1.24 10.94
N GLU A 58 -15.51 2.23 10.37
CA GLU A 58 -15.54 2.46 8.92
C GLU A 58 -14.82 1.30 8.22
N VAL A 59 -15.44 0.69 7.22
CA VAL A 59 -14.85 -0.43 6.49
C VAL A 59 -14.28 0.05 5.17
N LYS A 60 -12.98 -0.15 4.97
CA LYS A 60 -12.26 0.21 3.75
C LYS A 60 -11.66 -1.04 3.13
N ALA A 61 -11.57 -1.11 1.82
CA ALA A 61 -10.98 -2.23 1.11
C ALA A 61 -9.68 -1.84 0.41
N ILE A 62 -8.69 -2.72 0.43
CA ILE A 62 -7.48 -2.62 -0.39
C ILE A 62 -7.56 -3.71 -1.45
N PHE A 63 -7.37 -3.31 -2.71
CA PHE A 63 -7.27 -4.18 -3.86
C PHE A 63 -5.88 -4.03 -4.49
N THR A 64 -5.07 -5.06 -4.31
CA THR A 64 -3.71 -5.13 -4.86
C THR A 64 -3.76 -5.59 -6.30
N VAL A 65 -3.45 -4.68 -7.22
CA VAL A 65 -3.51 -4.89 -8.67
C VAL A 65 -2.30 -5.68 -9.14
N THR A 66 -2.58 -6.79 -9.83
CA THR A 66 -1.62 -7.71 -10.44
C THR A 66 -2.04 -7.97 -11.88
N ARG A 67 -1.16 -8.60 -12.66
CA ARG A 67 -1.51 -9.08 -14.01
C ARG A 67 -2.64 -10.12 -14.02
N LEU A 68 -2.90 -10.79 -12.90
CA LEU A 68 -3.90 -11.85 -12.81
C LEU A 68 -5.31 -11.31 -12.57
N ASN A 69 -5.44 -10.16 -11.90
CA ASN A 69 -6.73 -9.62 -11.43
C ASN A 69 -7.08 -8.24 -12.00
N VAL A 70 -6.25 -7.69 -12.90
CA VAL A 70 -6.48 -6.35 -13.47
C VAL A 70 -7.86 -6.23 -14.11
N ASP A 71 -8.38 -7.30 -14.72
CA ASP A 71 -9.70 -7.32 -15.35
C ASP A 71 -10.88 -7.33 -14.36
N GLU A 72 -10.64 -7.58 -13.08
CA GLU A 72 -11.68 -7.50 -12.04
C GLU A 72 -11.83 -6.11 -11.43
N VAL A 73 -10.86 -5.20 -11.65
CA VAL A 73 -10.83 -3.84 -11.08
C VAL A 73 -12.15 -3.10 -11.26
N GLY A 74 -12.73 -3.15 -12.46
CA GLY A 74 -14.01 -2.51 -12.79
C GLY A 74 -15.22 -3.06 -12.04
N LYS A 75 -15.13 -4.27 -11.46
CA LYS A 75 -16.23 -4.95 -10.74
C LYS A 75 -16.17 -4.77 -9.23
N VAL A 76 -14.99 -4.44 -8.69
CA VAL A 76 -14.74 -4.36 -7.24
C VAL A 76 -15.66 -3.36 -6.55
N LEU A 77 -15.92 -2.21 -7.17
CA LEU A 77 -16.72 -1.15 -6.54
C LEU A 77 -18.17 -1.59 -6.24
N THR A 78 -18.78 -2.36 -7.13
CA THR A 78 -20.13 -2.90 -6.94
C THR A 78 -20.17 -3.91 -5.80
N TYR A 79 -19.18 -4.80 -5.73
CA TYR A 79 -19.05 -5.78 -4.67
C TYR A 79 -18.73 -5.14 -3.31
N ALA A 80 -17.87 -4.13 -3.29
CA ALA A 80 -17.55 -3.36 -2.10
C ALA A 80 -18.81 -2.69 -1.53
N ARG A 81 -19.64 -2.09 -2.38
CA ARG A 81 -20.91 -1.48 -1.97
C ARG A 81 -21.85 -2.49 -1.31
N SER A 82 -22.01 -3.69 -1.85
CA SER A 82 -22.91 -4.71 -1.26
C SER A 82 -22.46 -5.17 0.13
N LEU A 83 -21.19 -4.97 0.47
CA LEU A 83 -20.59 -5.34 1.75
C LEU A 83 -20.48 -4.17 2.73
N GLY A 84 -21.02 -2.99 2.39
CA GLY A 84 -20.96 -1.81 3.24
C GLY A 84 -19.57 -1.19 3.35
N VAL A 85 -18.69 -1.47 2.38
CA VAL A 85 -17.38 -0.82 2.28
C VAL A 85 -17.57 0.62 1.81
N SER A 86 -16.99 1.57 2.53
CA SER A 86 -17.11 3.01 2.24
C SER A 86 -16.04 3.53 1.30
N GLU A 87 -14.90 2.84 1.17
CA GLU A 87 -13.79 3.27 0.33
C GLU A 87 -12.96 2.09 -0.19
N VAL A 88 -12.54 2.16 -1.46
CA VAL A 88 -11.68 1.18 -2.11
C VAL A 88 -10.37 1.82 -2.53
N PHE A 89 -9.26 1.26 -2.07
CA PHE A 89 -7.90 1.61 -2.44
C PHE A 89 -7.39 0.63 -3.48
N TYR A 90 -7.06 1.11 -4.68
CA TYR A 90 -6.34 0.31 -5.66
C TYR A 90 -4.85 0.53 -5.51
N SER A 91 -4.08 -0.53 -5.38
CA SER A 91 -2.65 -0.44 -5.10
C SER A 91 -1.86 -1.34 -6.03
N TYR A 92 -0.84 -0.86 -6.73
CA TYR A 92 0.01 -1.80 -7.48
C TYR A 92 0.70 -2.78 -6.54
N TYR A 93 0.76 -4.03 -6.98
CA TYR A 93 1.59 -5.05 -6.38
C TYR A 93 3.07 -4.64 -6.41
N ILE A 94 3.76 -4.78 -5.28
CA ILE A 94 5.20 -4.58 -5.16
C ILE A 94 5.85 -5.93 -4.97
N ASP A 95 6.81 -6.24 -5.85
CA ASP A 95 7.45 -7.54 -5.86
C ASP A 95 8.27 -7.80 -4.59
N TYR A 96 8.19 -9.02 -4.07
CA TYR A 96 8.91 -9.44 -2.86
C TYR A 96 9.46 -10.86 -3.01
N PRO A 97 10.49 -11.23 -2.23
CA PRO A 97 11.13 -12.54 -2.37
C PRO A 97 10.16 -13.67 -1.98
N GLY A 98 9.99 -14.65 -2.85
CA GLY A 98 9.11 -15.80 -2.64
C GLY A 98 7.68 -15.62 -3.17
N ALA A 99 7.39 -14.48 -3.79
CA ALA A 99 6.12 -14.28 -4.46
C ALA A 99 5.97 -15.15 -5.72
N PRO A 100 4.73 -15.49 -6.14
CA PRO A 100 4.48 -16.11 -7.43
C PRO A 100 5.02 -15.25 -8.58
N PRO A 101 5.65 -15.86 -9.61
CA PRO A 101 6.10 -15.11 -10.78
C PRO A 101 4.92 -14.57 -11.58
N GLY A 102 5.15 -13.49 -12.33
CA GLY A 102 4.18 -12.95 -13.29
C GLY A 102 3.06 -12.11 -12.70
N LEU A 103 3.14 -11.71 -11.42
CA LEU A 103 2.15 -10.82 -10.80
C LEU A 103 2.35 -9.33 -11.16
N ASP A 104 3.58 -8.92 -11.46
CA ASP A 104 3.94 -7.51 -11.66
C ASP A 104 3.17 -6.87 -12.83
N CYS A 105 2.24 -5.97 -12.50
CA CYS A 105 1.53 -5.13 -13.45
C CYS A 105 2.19 -3.75 -13.61
N LEU A 106 2.92 -3.28 -12.58
CA LEU A 106 3.53 -1.95 -12.56
C LEU A 106 4.68 -1.84 -13.55
N GLY A 107 5.47 -2.90 -13.70
CA GLY A 107 6.57 -2.98 -14.67
C GLY A 107 6.16 -3.33 -16.10
N VAL A 108 4.87 -3.60 -16.37
CA VAL A 108 4.40 -4.08 -17.68
C VAL A 108 3.49 -3.03 -18.33
N PRO A 109 3.95 -2.32 -19.39
CA PRO A 109 3.19 -1.23 -20.03
C PRO A 109 1.77 -1.61 -20.44
N GLU A 110 1.58 -2.77 -21.05
CA GLU A 110 0.27 -3.27 -21.49
C GLU A 110 -0.67 -3.55 -20.31
N CYS A 111 -0.12 -3.95 -19.15
CA CYS A 111 -0.92 -4.13 -17.94
C CYS A 111 -1.33 -2.79 -17.33
N ARG A 112 -0.42 -1.81 -17.32
CA ARG A 112 -0.72 -0.45 -16.84
C ARG A 112 -1.82 0.21 -17.68
N GLU A 113 -1.78 0.02 -18.99
CA GLU A 113 -2.77 0.57 -19.89
C GLU A 113 -4.15 -0.06 -19.66
N ARG A 114 -4.24 -1.39 -19.57
CA ARG A 114 -5.48 -2.07 -19.18
C ARG A 114 -6.00 -1.59 -17.83
N PHE A 115 -5.12 -1.42 -16.85
CA PHE A 115 -5.52 -0.90 -15.55
C PHE A 115 -6.05 0.53 -15.63
N ARG A 116 -5.46 1.40 -16.45
CA ARG A 116 -5.94 2.76 -16.72
C ARG A 116 -7.36 2.72 -17.29
N GLU A 117 -7.64 1.85 -18.26
CA GLU A 117 -8.99 1.66 -18.82
C GLU A 117 -9.99 1.22 -17.74
N ARG A 118 -9.63 0.23 -16.91
CA ARG A 118 -10.51 -0.22 -15.81
C ARG A 118 -10.75 0.87 -14.77
N LEU A 119 -9.78 1.73 -14.49
CA LEU A 119 -9.98 2.88 -13.60
C LEU A 119 -10.95 3.91 -14.17
N VAL A 120 -11.03 4.06 -15.50
CA VAL A 120 -12.07 4.89 -16.13
C VAL A 120 -13.44 4.29 -15.86
N GLU A 121 -13.62 2.97 -16.04
CA GLU A 121 -14.88 2.28 -15.70
C GLU A 121 -15.27 2.48 -14.22
N VAL A 122 -14.31 2.34 -13.30
CA VAL A 122 -14.50 2.58 -11.87
C VAL A 122 -14.93 4.02 -11.61
N SER A 123 -14.34 4.99 -12.31
CA SER A 123 -14.67 6.42 -12.16
C SER A 123 -16.11 6.70 -12.58
N MET A 124 -16.57 6.09 -13.67
CA MET A 124 -17.96 6.21 -14.12
C MET A 124 -18.91 5.63 -13.08
N LYS A 125 -18.63 4.42 -12.59
CA LYS A 125 -19.44 3.76 -11.56
C LYS A 125 -19.43 4.51 -10.23
N GLN A 126 -18.35 5.18 -9.87
CA GLN A 126 -18.25 5.96 -8.64
C GLN A 126 -19.25 7.13 -8.59
N LEU A 127 -19.69 7.66 -9.73
CA LEU A 127 -20.73 8.70 -9.76
C LEU A 127 -22.11 8.16 -9.34
N GLU A 128 -22.35 6.86 -9.57
CA GLU A 128 -23.61 6.18 -9.25
C GLU A 128 -23.53 5.42 -7.92
N LEU A 129 -22.32 5.01 -7.52
CA LEU A 129 -22.06 4.18 -6.35
C LEU A 129 -21.46 4.99 -5.21
N GLY A 130 -21.97 4.77 -4.00
CA GLY A 130 -21.53 5.49 -2.80
C GLY A 130 -20.07 5.33 -2.35
N PRO A 131 -19.35 4.20 -2.56
CA PRO A 131 -17.99 4.08 -2.01
C PRO A 131 -16.99 5.03 -2.70
N ARG A 132 -16.12 5.63 -1.90
CA ARG A 132 -14.98 6.43 -2.37
C ARG A 132 -13.93 5.54 -3.05
N VAL A 133 -13.14 6.12 -3.93
CA VAL A 133 -12.08 5.41 -4.65
C VAL A 133 -10.76 6.17 -4.54
N ALA A 134 -9.76 5.51 -3.97
CA ALA A 134 -8.39 5.97 -3.94
C ALA A 134 -7.60 5.29 -5.07
N LYS A 135 -7.18 6.09 -6.06
CA LYS A 135 -6.49 5.63 -7.28
C LYS A 135 -4.99 5.83 -7.14
N PRO A 136 -4.14 4.86 -7.50
CA PRO A 136 -2.71 5.08 -7.54
C PRO A 136 -2.36 5.85 -8.82
N ASN A 137 -1.16 6.41 -8.86
CA ASN A 137 -0.62 6.91 -10.12
C ASN A 137 -0.33 5.74 -11.06
N ILE A 138 -0.65 5.90 -12.36
CA ILE A 138 -0.35 4.90 -13.39
C ILE A 138 1.16 4.80 -13.64
N ALA A 139 1.85 5.93 -13.58
CA ALA A 139 3.28 6.05 -13.81
C ALA A 139 3.88 7.06 -12.80
N PRO A 140 5.20 7.07 -12.60
CA PRO A 140 5.85 8.08 -11.77
C PRO A 140 5.48 9.49 -12.22
N THR A 141 5.12 10.35 -11.28
CA THR A 141 4.81 11.76 -11.53
C THR A 141 5.68 12.68 -10.68
N SER A 142 5.70 13.97 -11.01
CA SER A 142 6.37 14.99 -10.20
C SER A 142 5.72 15.20 -8.83
N PHE A 143 4.43 14.84 -8.69
CA PHE A 143 3.73 14.85 -7.42
C PHE A 143 4.19 13.67 -6.55
N ARG A 144 5.05 13.99 -5.59
CA ARG A 144 5.70 13.02 -4.72
C ARG A 144 5.40 13.37 -3.27
N ARG A 145 4.85 12.40 -2.54
CA ARG A 145 4.46 12.57 -1.13
C ARG A 145 4.71 11.28 -0.37
N CYS A 146 5.61 11.33 0.61
CA CYS A 146 5.87 10.17 1.45
C CYS A 146 4.72 9.98 2.44
N PRO A 147 4.07 8.80 2.49
CA PRO A 147 2.94 8.57 3.39
C PRO A 147 3.37 8.62 4.87
N PHE A 148 4.55 8.10 5.23
CA PHE A 148 5.05 8.13 6.61
C PHE A 148 5.39 9.54 7.08
N ALA A 149 6.11 10.32 6.26
CA ALA A 149 6.43 11.71 6.62
C ALA A 149 5.17 12.57 6.69
N SER A 150 4.22 12.38 5.77
CA SER A 150 2.97 13.15 5.75
C SER A 150 2.09 12.91 6.97
N ASN A 151 2.03 11.67 7.46
CA ASN A 151 1.25 11.29 8.64
C ASN A 151 2.06 11.38 9.94
N ARG A 152 3.32 11.85 9.89
CA ARG A 152 4.25 11.88 11.03
C ARG A 152 4.34 10.52 11.74
N ALA A 153 4.44 9.45 10.95
CA ALA A 153 4.43 8.07 11.43
C ALA A 153 5.84 7.45 11.45
N LEU A 154 6.00 6.44 12.29
CA LEU A 154 7.15 5.52 12.33
C LEU A 154 6.65 4.08 12.30
N PHE A 155 7.52 3.15 11.90
CA PHE A 155 7.21 1.72 11.93
C PHE A 155 7.92 1.05 13.10
N VAL A 156 7.16 0.51 14.05
CA VAL A 156 7.68 -0.27 15.19
C VAL A 156 7.52 -1.75 14.88
N ARG A 157 8.63 -2.49 14.91
CA ARG A 157 8.65 -3.93 14.70
C ARG A 157 8.27 -4.68 15.99
N VAL A 158 7.93 -5.96 15.83
CA VAL A 158 7.62 -6.86 16.94
C VAL A 158 8.77 -7.04 17.94
N ASP A 159 10.02 -6.86 17.50
CA ASP A 159 11.21 -6.94 18.36
C ASP A 159 11.58 -5.59 19.02
N GLY A 160 10.71 -4.58 18.93
CA GLY A 160 10.91 -3.26 19.52
C GLY A 160 11.75 -2.30 18.69
N LYS A 161 12.44 -2.78 17.64
CA LYS A 161 13.22 -1.92 16.73
C LYS A 161 12.30 -0.99 15.94
N VAL A 162 12.73 0.25 15.79
CA VAL A 162 11.98 1.30 15.10
C VAL A 162 12.67 1.67 13.80
N SER A 163 11.89 1.72 12.72
CA SER A 163 12.30 2.10 11.36
C SER A 163 11.54 3.33 10.89
N PRO A 164 12.12 4.18 10.01
CA PRO A 164 11.43 5.31 9.39
C PRO A 164 10.12 4.92 8.70
N CYS A 165 10.06 3.72 8.13
CA CYS A 165 8.87 3.19 7.45
C CYS A 165 8.91 1.66 7.35
N ILE A 166 7.79 1.06 6.98
CA ILE A 166 7.69 -0.39 6.75
C ILE A 166 8.61 -0.87 5.62
N TYR A 167 8.81 -0.04 4.59
CA TYR A 167 9.66 -0.38 3.43
C TYR A 167 11.12 -0.61 3.83
N TYR A 168 11.62 0.10 4.84
CA TYR A 168 12.97 -0.06 5.40
C TYR A 168 13.05 -0.94 6.65
N SER A 169 11.95 -1.57 7.05
CA SER A 169 11.88 -2.32 8.30
C SER A 169 12.78 -3.56 8.34
N ARG A 170 13.24 -4.07 7.20
CA ARG A 170 14.06 -5.28 7.13
C ARG A 170 14.96 -5.26 5.90
N ASN A 171 15.87 -6.22 5.82
CA ASN A 171 16.61 -6.52 4.59
C ASN A 171 15.73 -7.36 3.64
N TRP A 172 15.58 -6.92 2.39
CA TRP A 172 14.85 -7.67 1.37
C TRP A 172 15.23 -7.20 -0.04
N ARG A 173 14.67 -7.86 -1.06
CA ARG A 173 14.81 -7.49 -2.46
C ARG A 173 13.44 -7.26 -3.06
N THR A 174 13.36 -6.33 -3.99
CA THR A 174 12.15 -6.02 -4.73
C THR A 174 12.52 -5.68 -6.16
N ARG A 175 11.51 -5.70 -7.03
CA ARG A 175 11.60 -5.18 -8.39
C ARG A 175 10.52 -4.14 -8.58
N VAL A 176 10.91 -2.94 -8.98
CA VAL A 176 9.99 -1.84 -9.25
C VAL A 176 10.29 -1.32 -10.65
N MET A 177 9.31 -1.41 -11.55
CA MET A 177 9.44 -0.96 -12.94
C MET A 177 10.67 -1.55 -13.66
N GLY A 178 10.93 -2.85 -13.46
CA GLY A 178 12.05 -3.55 -14.10
C GLY A 178 13.37 -3.49 -13.33
N VAL A 179 13.56 -2.51 -12.44
CA VAL A 179 14.79 -2.37 -11.65
C VAL A 179 14.75 -3.27 -10.42
N GLU A 180 15.72 -4.19 -10.33
CA GLU A 180 15.95 -4.98 -9.13
C GLU A 180 16.72 -4.18 -8.08
N ARG A 181 16.18 -4.12 -6.86
CA ARG A 181 16.71 -3.31 -5.77
C ARG A 181 16.83 -4.11 -4.49
N ARG A 182 17.99 -4.00 -3.85
CA ARG A 182 18.24 -4.50 -2.49
C ARG A 182 17.92 -3.42 -1.48
N ILE A 183 16.91 -3.67 -0.67
CA ILE A 183 16.56 -2.79 0.45
C ILE A 183 17.29 -3.28 1.69
N ARG A 184 18.16 -2.43 2.21
CA ARG A 184 18.81 -2.57 3.50
C ARG A 184 17.90 -2.05 4.60
N GLU A 185 17.91 -2.78 5.70
CA GLU A 185 17.23 -2.37 6.92
C GLU A 185 17.76 -1.02 7.43
N VAL A 186 16.86 -0.14 7.85
CA VAL A 186 17.20 1.14 8.50
C VAL A 186 16.56 1.15 9.88
N VAL A 187 17.38 1.03 10.91
CA VAL A 187 16.94 1.12 12.31
C VAL A 187 17.37 2.46 12.88
N ILE A 188 16.40 3.23 13.37
CA ILE A 188 16.64 4.54 14.01
C ILE A 188 16.59 4.48 15.53
N GLY A 189 16.21 3.35 16.13
CA GLY A 189 16.21 3.16 17.59
C GLY A 189 15.48 1.89 18.03
N ASP A 190 15.35 1.72 19.34
CA ASP A 190 14.72 0.57 19.98
C ASP A 190 13.84 1.03 21.15
N ILE A 191 12.52 0.88 21.02
CA ILE A 191 11.55 1.37 22.01
C ILE A 191 11.65 0.66 23.37
N THR A 192 12.34 -0.48 23.42
CA THR A 192 12.58 -1.22 24.68
C THR A 192 13.71 -0.62 25.51
N LYS A 193 14.54 0.25 24.92
CA LYS A 193 15.77 0.79 25.54
C LYS A 193 15.70 2.30 25.78
N GLU A 194 14.88 3.01 25.03
CA GLU A 194 14.85 4.46 24.98
C GLU A 194 13.45 4.98 24.64
N PRO A 195 13.08 6.20 25.07
CA PRO A 195 11.77 6.75 24.80
C PRO A 195 11.60 7.08 23.31
N LEU A 196 10.39 6.86 22.80
CA LEU A 196 10.06 7.08 21.38
C LEU A 196 10.36 8.52 20.90
N ARG A 197 10.30 9.51 21.81
CA ARG A 197 10.67 10.90 21.52
C ARG A 197 12.12 11.04 21.06
N ASP A 198 13.05 10.34 21.70
CA ASP A 198 14.47 10.43 21.40
C ASP A 198 14.78 9.71 20.07
N ILE A 199 14.11 8.58 19.83
CA ILE A 199 14.12 7.88 18.54
C ILE A 199 13.61 8.81 17.42
N TRP A 200 12.49 9.50 17.66
CA TRP A 200 11.89 10.42 16.68
C TRP A 200 12.84 11.56 16.29
N SER A 201 13.61 12.11 17.24
CA SER A 201 14.60 13.14 16.96
C SER A 201 15.68 12.69 15.97
N ARG A 202 16.05 11.40 15.94
CA ARG A 202 17.00 10.87 14.93
C ARG A 202 16.40 10.74 13.54
N TYR A 203 15.08 10.63 13.44
CA TYR A 203 14.36 10.62 12.16
C TYR A 203 14.21 12.02 11.55
N ALA A 204 14.44 13.09 12.32
CA ALA A 204 14.14 14.47 11.91
C ALA A 204 14.74 14.86 10.54
N GLU A 205 16.00 14.52 10.27
CA GLU A 205 16.64 14.84 8.98
C GLU A 205 15.93 14.17 7.80
N ILE A 206 15.71 12.85 7.90
CA ILE A 206 15.01 12.07 6.86
C ILE A 206 13.58 12.58 6.72
N TYR A 207 12.90 12.85 7.84
CA TYR A 207 11.56 13.41 7.87
C TYR A 207 11.48 14.73 7.09
N PHE A 208 12.35 15.71 7.37
CA PHE A 208 12.32 17.01 6.70
C PHE A 208 12.62 16.88 5.20
N ARG A 209 13.60 16.06 4.83
CA ARG A 209 13.88 15.77 3.42
C ARG A 209 12.66 15.18 2.70
N LEU A 210 11.93 14.28 3.34
CA LEU A 210 10.73 13.67 2.76
C LEU A 210 9.51 14.61 2.77
N TYR A 211 9.38 15.43 3.81
CA TYR A 211 8.28 16.37 3.95
C TYR A 211 8.33 17.48 2.90
N PHE A 212 9.54 18.00 2.62
CA PHE A 212 9.77 19.00 1.57
C PHE A 212 10.10 18.38 0.20
N THR A 213 10.07 17.05 0.10
CA THR A 213 10.42 16.31 -1.13
C THR A 213 11.80 16.73 -1.69
N PHE A 214 12.74 17.02 -0.80
CA PHE A 214 14.13 17.33 -1.14
C PHE A 214 14.94 16.05 -1.34
N ILE A 215 14.54 15.33 -2.38
CA ILE A 215 15.11 14.05 -2.81
C ILE A 215 15.12 13.98 -4.34
N PRO A 216 16.14 13.35 -4.94
CA PRO A 216 16.15 13.12 -6.38
C PRO A 216 14.99 12.21 -6.78
N SER A 217 14.67 12.23 -8.07
CA SER A 217 13.60 11.43 -8.65
C SER A 217 14.24 10.32 -9.46
N CYS A 218 14.22 9.07 -8.96
CA CYS A 218 14.90 7.97 -9.64
C CYS A 218 13.99 7.21 -10.61
N LEU A 219 12.69 7.07 -10.32
CA LEU A 219 11.79 6.23 -11.12
C LEU A 219 11.42 6.83 -12.49
N ASP A 220 11.54 8.14 -12.65
CA ASP A 220 11.32 8.90 -13.90
C ASP A 220 12.64 9.45 -14.48
N CYS A 221 13.78 9.02 -13.97
CA CYS A 221 15.08 9.43 -14.48
C CYS A 221 15.41 8.72 -15.79
N ASN A 222 15.93 9.45 -16.79
CA ASN A 222 16.38 8.87 -18.06
C ASN A 222 17.52 7.83 -17.92
N LEU A 223 18.19 7.79 -16.76
CA LEU A 223 19.28 6.86 -16.46
C LEU A 223 18.85 5.70 -15.57
N VAL A 224 17.55 5.56 -15.24
CA VAL A 224 17.04 4.60 -14.24
C VAL A 224 17.49 3.16 -14.51
N ASP A 225 17.51 2.75 -15.78
CA ASP A 225 17.88 1.40 -16.20
C ASP A 225 19.40 1.12 -16.14
N TYR A 226 20.22 2.17 -16.02
CA TYR A 226 21.69 2.07 -16.07
C TYR A 226 22.38 2.54 -14.78
N CYS A 227 21.66 3.25 -13.92
CA CYS A 227 22.23 3.89 -12.74
C CYS A 227 22.36 2.90 -11.56
N ALA A 228 23.59 2.51 -11.20
CA ALA A 228 23.82 1.59 -10.09
C ALA A 228 23.25 2.05 -8.73
N LEU A 229 23.02 3.36 -8.53
CA LEU A 229 22.41 3.91 -7.31
C LEU A 229 20.94 3.48 -7.15
N THR A 230 20.27 3.07 -8.23
CA THR A 230 18.89 2.54 -8.16
C THR A 230 18.84 1.09 -7.64
N MET A 231 19.98 0.42 -7.49
CA MET A 231 20.05 -0.97 -7.04
C MET A 231 20.04 -1.14 -5.51
N SER A 232 20.26 -0.09 -4.72
CA SER A 232 20.10 -0.16 -3.25
C SER A 232 19.66 1.16 -2.61
N ASN A 233 19.14 1.10 -1.37
CA ASN A 233 18.79 2.29 -0.58
C ASN A 233 19.95 2.92 0.18
N GLU A 234 21.19 2.52 -0.10
CA GLU A 234 22.37 2.99 0.63
C GLU A 234 22.83 4.39 0.19
N GLY A 235 22.48 4.85 -1.02
CA GLY A 235 22.86 6.18 -1.50
C GLY A 235 22.12 6.63 -2.77
N ASP A 236 22.04 7.95 -2.98
CA ASP A 236 21.57 8.56 -4.23
C ASP A 236 22.55 9.58 -4.81
N CYS A 237 22.21 10.15 -5.98
CA CYS A 237 23.07 11.08 -6.71
C CYS A 237 23.24 12.45 -6.02
N TRP A 238 22.47 12.75 -4.97
CA TRP A 238 22.63 13.94 -4.13
C TRP A 238 23.43 13.65 -2.85
N GLY A 239 23.92 12.41 -2.69
CA GLY A 239 24.77 12.00 -1.57
C GLY A 239 24.01 11.61 -0.32
N TYR A 240 22.69 11.42 -0.38
CA TYR A 240 21.91 11.09 0.80
C TYR A 240 21.88 9.59 1.12
N THR A 241 21.92 9.28 2.42
CA THR A 241 21.78 7.92 2.94
C THR A 241 20.88 7.89 4.19
N PRO A 242 19.90 6.97 4.30
CA PRO A 242 19.37 6.14 3.20
C PRO A 242 18.62 7.00 2.17
N THR A 243 18.42 6.44 0.96
CA THR A 243 17.67 7.13 -0.10
C THR A 243 16.28 6.56 -0.39
N CYS A 244 15.29 7.46 -0.37
CA CYS A 244 13.89 7.21 -0.72
C CYS A 244 13.56 7.51 -2.20
N ALA A 245 14.55 7.89 -3.01
CA ALA A 245 14.35 8.40 -4.37
C ALA A 245 13.73 7.39 -5.35
N HIS A 246 13.83 6.09 -5.05
CA HIS A 246 13.26 4.99 -5.84
C HIS A 246 12.09 4.28 -5.13
N CYS A 247 11.42 4.96 -4.19
CA CYS A 247 10.33 4.37 -3.40
C CYS A 247 9.00 4.41 -4.18
N PRO A 248 8.34 3.29 -4.49
CA PRO A 248 7.08 3.31 -5.25
C PRO A 248 5.94 4.01 -4.50
N TYR A 249 5.96 3.99 -3.16
CA TYR A 249 4.96 4.63 -2.31
C TYR A 249 5.07 6.15 -2.32
N LEU A 250 6.28 6.70 -2.52
CA LEU A 250 6.50 8.14 -2.64
C LEU A 250 5.77 8.71 -3.87
N TYR A 251 5.75 7.95 -4.96
CA TYR A 251 5.08 8.30 -6.21
C TYR A 251 3.61 7.87 -6.24
N MET A 252 3.06 7.40 -5.10
CA MET A 252 1.69 6.89 -5.02
C MET A 252 1.36 5.79 -6.05
N LEU A 253 2.35 5.00 -6.48
CA LEU A 253 2.12 3.85 -7.35
C LEU A 253 1.47 2.71 -6.54
N SER A 254 1.87 2.58 -5.29
CA SER A 254 1.32 1.61 -4.36
C SER A 254 0.92 2.33 -3.09
N TYR A 255 -0.13 1.86 -2.43
CA TYR A 255 -0.59 2.37 -1.15
C TYR A 255 0.14 1.65 -0.02
N CYS A 256 0.70 2.44 0.89
CA CYS A 256 1.19 1.91 2.14
C CYS A 256 0.06 1.95 3.18
N PRO A 257 -0.23 0.86 3.89
CA PRO A 257 -1.19 0.90 4.99
C PRO A 257 -0.60 1.74 6.13
N LEU A 258 -1.21 2.89 6.36
CA LEU A 258 -0.97 3.80 7.50
C LEU A 258 -2.33 4.21 8.05
#